data_AF-A0A4V4NCJ9-F1
#
_entry.id   AF-A0A4V4NCJ9-F1
#
_cell.length_a   1.000
_cell.length_b   1.000
_cell.length_c   1.000
_cell.angle_alpha   90.00
_cell.angle_beta   90.00
_cell.angle_gamma   90.00
#
_symmetry.space_group_name_H-M   'P 1'
#
loop_
_entity.id
_entity.type
_entity.pdbx_description
1 polymer ?
#
loop_
_entity_poly.entity_id
_entity_poly.type
_entity_poly.pdbx_seq_one_letter_code
_entity_poly.pdbx_strand_id
1 'polypeptide(L)'
;MLPQHRPKNKKDKPWPYPRFANIGDGEDGKFTFGQFQARIQGINWDPKRMLPEDVEKYNSLKAPWSNPDGKTPTIHEVAEQLMELGFNEQLVVAEFDPTLTKERFLEAPKKEAPKKKAKHPSLYVAADPYRSPYSYYIERVEEQFQSYRARGGRKHAAILKKNNDLGREILECIVTLRREDVMKQLYTQMQDDLDDDLRRGLEIPKNLIVARLGEPSLVPGGKPYPKLYIDQTMDNAWNDAATRERLEAKGFKSVDQLVDWAKKLGNPAETLPQRWTKSNLSHFRAAKTWRWALAKSRSSVDEKRHLGDDLEERAFGHVRRGRNYGIRARRAPCVSACA
;
A
#
# COMPACT_ATOMS: atom_id res chain seq x y z
N MET A 1 16.20 -11.51 14.38
CA MET A 1 15.72 -12.80 13.85
C MET A 1 14.21 -12.86 13.99
N LEU A 2 13.49 -13.39 12.99
CA LEU A 2 12.09 -13.77 13.15
C LEU A 2 11.95 -14.60 14.44
N PRO A 3 10.87 -14.48 15.22
CA PRO A 3 10.38 -15.67 15.88
C PRO A 3 10.05 -16.61 14.72
N GLN A 4 10.97 -17.52 14.41
CA GLN A 4 10.51 -18.78 13.87
C GLN A 4 9.53 -19.24 14.95
N HIS A 5 8.23 -19.19 14.66
CA HIS A 5 7.33 -20.11 15.33
C HIS A 5 7.82 -21.50 14.88
N ARG A 6 8.88 -21.98 15.52
CA ARG A 6 9.14 -23.38 15.73
C ARG A 6 8.23 -23.73 16.89
N PRO A 7 7.00 -24.20 16.64
CA PRO A 7 6.19 -24.75 17.71
C PRO A 7 7.04 -25.81 18.41
N LYS A 8 7.16 -25.69 19.73
CA LYS A 8 7.95 -26.62 20.57
C LYS A 8 7.41 -28.05 20.45
N ASN A 9 6.13 -28.21 20.10
CA ASN A 9 5.47 -29.49 19.89
C ASN A 9 4.97 -29.65 18.45
N LYS A 10 5.03 -30.88 17.92
CA LYS A 10 4.51 -31.24 16.58
C LYS A 10 3.02 -30.89 16.37
N LYS A 11 2.23 -30.78 17.45
CA LYS A 11 0.78 -30.54 17.41
C LYS A 11 0.40 -29.06 17.34
N ASP A 12 1.32 -28.15 17.67
CA ASP A 12 1.12 -26.69 17.62
C ASP A 12 1.60 -26.09 16.28
N LYS A 13 1.97 -26.96 15.33
CA LYS A 13 2.28 -26.58 13.95
C LYS A 13 1.01 -26.07 13.30
N PRO A 14 0.97 -24.80 12.83
CA PRO A 14 -0.20 -24.31 12.11
C PRO A 14 -0.41 -25.27 10.94
N TRP A 15 -1.58 -25.91 10.93
CA TRP A 15 -1.99 -26.81 9.86
C TRP A 15 -2.84 -25.99 8.88
N PRO A 16 -2.70 -26.16 7.56
CA PRO A 16 -1.52 -26.76 6.95
C PRO A 16 -0.31 -25.90 7.31
N TYR A 17 0.86 -26.54 7.42
CA TYR A 17 2.15 -25.86 7.34
C TYR A 17 2.06 -24.78 6.25
N PRO A 18 2.72 -23.61 6.36
CA PRO A 18 2.88 -22.79 5.17
C PRO A 18 3.40 -23.73 4.08
N ARG A 19 2.67 -23.92 2.98
CA ARG A 19 3.02 -24.86 1.89
C ARG A 19 4.36 -24.50 1.22
N PHE A 20 5.06 -23.50 1.74
CA PHE A 20 6.17 -22.82 1.13
C PHE A 20 7.29 -22.69 2.14
N ALA A 21 8.03 -23.78 2.32
CA ALA A 21 9.44 -23.59 2.04
C ALA A 21 9.43 -23.17 0.55
N ASN A 22 9.82 -21.93 0.23
CA ASN A 22 10.03 -21.51 -1.15
C ASN A 22 11.14 -22.41 -1.66
N ILE A 23 10.81 -23.63 -2.08
CA ILE A 23 11.72 -24.66 -2.57
C ILE A 23 11.51 -24.68 -4.07
N GLY A 24 12.60 -24.49 -4.79
CA GLY A 24 12.61 -24.51 -6.23
C GLY A 24 14.01 -24.77 -6.71
N ASP A 25 14.27 -24.44 -7.96
CA ASP A 25 15.48 -24.86 -8.67
C ASP A 25 16.62 -23.82 -8.55
N GLY A 26 16.46 -22.82 -7.69
CA GLY A 26 17.51 -21.86 -7.36
C GLY A 26 18.66 -22.50 -6.59
N GLU A 27 19.84 -21.91 -6.69
CA GLU A 27 21.09 -22.43 -6.09
C GLU A 27 21.02 -22.60 -4.57
N ASP A 28 20.17 -21.81 -3.90
CA ASP A 28 19.93 -21.91 -2.45
C ASP A 28 18.81 -22.90 -2.10
N GLY A 29 18.41 -23.73 -3.05
CA GLY A 29 17.30 -24.67 -2.97
C GLY A 29 15.95 -23.97 -2.90
N LYS A 30 15.86 -22.70 -3.35
CA LYS A 30 14.63 -21.90 -3.36
C LYS A 30 14.13 -21.60 -4.76
N PHE A 31 12.93 -21.04 -4.87
CA PHE A 31 12.41 -20.60 -6.17
C PHE A 31 13.39 -19.64 -6.86
N THR A 32 13.69 -19.90 -8.13
CA THR A 32 14.28 -18.90 -9.01
C THR A 32 13.32 -17.71 -9.13
N PHE A 33 13.82 -16.56 -9.58
CA PHE A 33 12.96 -15.38 -9.75
C PHE A 33 11.79 -15.66 -10.72
N GLY A 34 12.05 -16.38 -11.81
CA GLY A 34 11.00 -16.80 -12.73
C GLY A 34 9.97 -17.75 -12.12
N GLN A 35 10.41 -18.73 -11.32
CA GLN A 35 9.50 -19.61 -10.58
C GLN A 35 8.64 -18.85 -9.58
N PHE A 36 9.23 -17.85 -8.92
CA PHE A 36 8.51 -16.98 -8.00
C PHE A 36 7.47 -16.12 -8.74
N GLN A 37 7.81 -15.59 -9.92
CA GLN A 37 6.87 -14.84 -10.76
C GLN A 37 5.73 -15.72 -11.29
N ALA A 38 6.03 -16.89 -11.84
CA ALA A 38 5.02 -17.86 -12.30
C ALA A 38 4.04 -18.18 -11.17
N ARG A 39 4.57 -18.40 -9.96
CA ARG A 39 3.76 -18.63 -8.77
C ARG A 39 2.89 -17.42 -8.40
N ILE A 40 3.40 -16.20 -8.41
CA ILE A 40 2.57 -14.99 -8.16
C ILE A 40 1.39 -14.92 -9.14
N GLN A 41 1.59 -15.38 -10.36
CA GLN A 41 0.57 -15.40 -11.42
C GLN A 41 -0.36 -16.63 -11.36
N GLY A 42 -0.29 -17.43 -10.29
CA GLY A 42 -1.12 -18.63 -10.11
C GLY A 42 -0.75 -19.80 -11.03
N ILE A 43 0.41 -19.74 -11.70
CA ILE A 43 0.88 -20.79 -12.60
C ILE A 43 1.55 -21.88 -11.78
N ASN A 44 1.06 -23.12 -11.92
CA ASN A 44 1.69 -24.27 -11.30
C ASN A 44 2.96 -24.63 -12.07
N TRP A 45 4.12 -24.33 -11.49
CA TRP A 45 5.43 -24.60 -12.09
C TRP A 45 5.68 -26.11 -12.23
N ASP A 46 5.45 -26.63 -13.43
CA ASP A 46 5.86 -27.98 -13.85
C ASP A 46 6.39 -27.89 -15.30
N PRO A 47 7.72 -27.85 -15.51
CA PRO A 47 8.32 -27.72 -16.82
C PRO A 47 7.90 -28.81 -17.82
N LYS A 48 7.37 -29.94 -17.34
CA LYS A 48 6.90 -31.05 -18.19
C LYS A 48 5.46 -30.86 -18.67
N ARG A 49 4.71 -29.94 -18.06
CA ARG A 49 3.28 -29.70 -18.33
C ARG A 49 3.00 -28.29 -18.86
N MET A 50 4.00 -27.44 -18.90
CA MET A 50 3.92 -26.09 -19.43
C MET A 50 4.29 -26.05 -20.91
N LEU A 51 3.79 -25.06 -21.64
CA LEU A 51 4.21 -24.82 -23.02
C LEU A 51 5.71 -24.46 -23.03
N PRO A 52 6.49 -24.92 -24.03
CA PRO A 52 7.93 -24.63 -24.12
C PRO A 52 8.24 -23.14 -24.04
N GLU A 53 7.41 -22.31 -24.68
CA GLU A 53 7.52 -20.84 -24.70
C GLU A 53 7.37 -20.23 -23.30
N ASP A 54 6.45 -20.74 -22.47
CA ASP A 54 6.27 -20.27 -21.10
C ASP A 54 7.44 -20.72 -20.21
N VAL A 55 7.89 -21.97 -20.36
CA VAL A 55 9.06 -22.48 -19.63
C VAL A 55 10.30 -21.64 -19.94
N GLU A 56 10.52 -21.32 -21.21
CA GLU A 56 11.62 -20.48 -21.66
C GLU A 56 11.51 -19.05 -21.10
N LYS A 57 10.32 -18.43 -21.24
CA LYS A 57 10.03 -17.12 -20.66
C LYS A 57 10.41 -17.07 -19.19
N TYR A 58 9.88 -17.97 -18.35
CA TYR A 58 10.14 -17.90 -16.91
C TYR A 58 11.58 -18.30 -16.54
N ASN A 59 12.19 -19.28 -17.19
CA ASN A 59 13.59 -19.64 -16.91
C ASN A 59 14.57 -18.52 -17.28
N SER A 60 14.24 -17.71 -18.28
CA SER A 60 15.04 -16.55 -18.68
C SER A 60 15.00 -15.40 -17.65
N LEU A 61 13.97 -15.37 -16.79
CA LEU A 61 13.80 -14.30 -15.81
C LEU A 61 14.86 -14.40 -14.71
N LYS A 62 15.64 -13.33 -14.58
CA LYS A 62 16.61 -13.14 -13.52
C LYS A 62 16.06 -12.19 -12.48
N ALA A 63 16.50 -12.36 -11.23
CA ALA A 63 16.16 -11.40 -10.21
C ALA A 63 16.68 -10.02 -10.66
N PRO A 64 15.91 -8.95 -10.42
CA PRO A 64 16.25 -7.62 -10.89
C PRO A 64 17.71 -7.23 -10.52
N TRP A 65 18.20 -7.67 -9.37
CA TRP A 65 19.56 -7.41 -8.86
C TRP A 65 20.62 -8.48 -9.18
N SER A 66 20.32 -9.54 -9.96
CA SER A 66 21.20 -10.70 -10.09
C SER A 66 22.09 -10.74 -11.35
N ASN A 67 22.01 -9.77 -12.26
CA ASN A 67 22.92 -9.72 -13.40
C ASN A 67 24.14 -8.83 -13.08
N PRO A 68 25.38 -9.35 -13.18
CA PRO A 68 26.61 -8.56 -13.02
C PRO A 68 26.78 -7.49 -14.10
N ASP A 69 26.34 -7.78 -15.33
CA ASP A 69 26.37 -6.86 -16.49
C ASP A 69 24.98 -6.29 -16.84
N GLY A 70 23.95 -6.71 -16.10
CA GLY A 70 22.59 -6.26 -16.33
C GLY A 70 22.36 -4.96 -15.58
N LYS A 71 21.64 -4.05 -16.21
CA LYS A 71 21.16 -2.86 -15.52
C LYS A 71 20.37 -3.33 -14.30
N THR A 72 20.88 -3.01 -13.11
CA THR A 72 20.07 -3.08 -11.89
C THR A 72 18.86 -2.21 -12.15
N PRO A 73 17.63 -2.76 -12.08
CA PRO A 73 16.47 -1.99 -12.43
C PRO A 73 16.33 -0.86 -11.46
N THR A 74 15.96 0.26 -12.03
CA THR A 74 15.59 1.44 -11.33
C THR A 74 14.43 1.13 -10.39
N ILE A 75 14.30 1.95 -9.36
CA ILE A 75 13.17 1.89 -8.43
C ILE A 75 11.84 2.01 -9.18
N HIS A 76 11.82 2.75 -10.28
CA HIS A 76 10.65 2.92 -11.13
C HIS A 76 10.27 1.63 -11.85
N GLU A 77 11.23 0.92 -12.45
CA GLU A 77 10.99 -0.39 -13.08
C GLU A 77 10.49 -1.42 -12.05
N VAL A 78 11.05 -1.42 -10.83
CA VAL A 78 10.57 -2.29 -9.75
C VAL A 78 9.13 -1.92 -9.34
N ALA A 79 8.83 -0.64 -9.19
CA ALA A 79 7.49 -0.17 -8.82
C ALA A 79 6.45 -0.49 -9.90
N GLU A 80 6.81 -0.34 -11.17
CA GLU A 80 5.96 -0.70 -12.30
C GLU A 80 5.70 -2.20 -12.32
N GLN A 81 6.74 -3.05 -12.23
CA GLN A 81 6.57 -4.50 -12.18
C GLN A 81 5.71 -4.93 -11.00
N LEU A 82 5.90 -4.34 -9.82
CA LEU A 82 5.01 -4.61 -8.67
C LEU A 82 3.57 -4.20 -9.02
N MET A 83 3.34 -3.06 -9.65
CA MET A 83 1.99 -2.70 -10.10
C MET A 83 1.42 -3.71 -11.10
N GLU A 84 2.21 -4.19 -12.07
CA GLU A 84 1.81 -5.16 -13.10
C GLU A 84 1.65 -6.61 -12.61
N LEU A 85 2.38 -7.02 -11.58
CA LEU A 85 2.29 -8.36 -10.95
C LEU A 85 0.97 -8.58 -10.19
N GLY A 86 -0.07 -7.82 -10.50
CA GLY A 86 -1.34 -7.94 -9.81
C GLY A 86 -1.26 -7.39 -8.39
N PHE A 87 -0.39 -6.41 -8.10
CA PHE A 87 -0.71 -5.54 -6.97
C PHE A 87 -1.84 -4.61 -7.39
N ASN A 88 -1.95 -4.19 -8.67
CA ASN A 88 -3.13 -3.53 -9.23
C ASN A 88 -4.40 -4.39 -9.12
N GLU A 89 -4.26 -5.70 -9.26
CA GLU A 89 -5.27 -6.73 -9.02
C GLU A 89 -5.17 -7.28 -7.58
N GLN A 90 -6.06 -8.19 -7.18
CA GLN A 90 -5.95 -8.82 -5.86
C GLN A 90 -5.00 -10.03 -5.97
N LEU A 91 -3.79 -9.92 -5.40
CA LEU A 91 -2.92 -11.09 -5.23
C LEU A 91 -3.72 -12.23 -4.60
N VAL A 92 -3.51 -13.46 -5.07
CA VAL A 92 -4.06 -14.66 -4.43
C VAL A 92 -3.30 -14.89 -3.13
N VAL A 93 -3.62 -14.11 -2.10
CA VAL A 93 -2.87 -14.09 -0.82
C VAL A 93 -2.87 -15.46 -0.14
N ALA A 94 -3.87 -16.29 -0.41
CA ALA A 94 -3.91 -17.69 0.05
C ALA A 94 -2.71 -18.53 -0.44
N GLU A 95 -2.07 -18.15 -1.54
CA GLU A 95 -0.83 -18.76 -2.05
C GLU A 95 0.42 -18.30 -1.31
N PHE A 96 0.36 -17.24 -0.50
CA PHE A 96 1.48 -16.81 0.35
C PHE A 96 1.21 -17.16 1.81
N ASP A 97 -0.05 -17.07 2.21
CA ASP A 97 -0.54 -17.40 3.53
C ASP A 97 -1.90 -18.11 3.40
N PRO A 98 -1.94 -19.45 3.48
CA PRO A 98 -3.18 -20.21 3.32
C PRO A 98 -4.18 -19.97 4.45
N THR A 99 -3.79 -19.26 5.51
CA THR A 99 -4.71 -18.86 6.58
C THR A 99 -5.50 -17.60 6.22
N LEU A 100 -5.10 -16.83 5.20
CA LEU A 100 -5.77 -15.60 4.79
C LEU A 100 -6.83 -15.87 3.72
N THR A 101 -7.83 -16.69 4.08
CA THR A 101 -8.97 -16.94 3.21
C THR A 101 -10.00 -15.80 3.28
N LYS A 102 -10.75 -15.60 2.20
CA LYS A 102 -11.70 -14.48 2.06
C LYS A 102 -12.76 -14.49 3.17
N GLU A 103 -13.20 -15.66 3.61
CA GLU A 103 -14.24 -15.85 4.63
C GLU A 103 -13.89 -15.22 5.97
N ARG A 104 -12.58 -15.10 6.29
CA ARG A 104 -12.14 -14.44 7.52
C ARG A 104 -12.42 -12.94 7.53
N PHE A 105 -12.76 -12.35 6.38
CA PHE A 105 -12.98 -10.91 6.21
C PHE A 105 -14.44 -10.55 5.93
N LEU A 106 -15.32 -11.53 5.68
CA LEU A 106 -16.67 -11.24 5.16
C LEU A 106 -17.67 -10.78 6.24
N GLU A 107 -17.56 -11.24 7.50
CA GLU A 107 -18.53 -10.87 8.55
C GLU A 107 -17.90 -10.89 9.96
N ALA A 108 -18.51 -10.10 10.88
CA ALA A 108 -18.27 -10.22 12.30
C ALA A 108 -18.59 -11.66 12.75
N PRO A 109 -17.78 -12.28 13.62
CA PRO A 109 -18.03 -13.65 14.06
C PRO A 109 -19.45 -13.74 14.64
N LYS A 110 -20.30 -14.60 14.05
CA LYS A 110 -21.66 -14.83 14.56
C LYS A 110 -21.57 -15.21 16.04
N LYS A 111 -22.30 -14.50 16.90
CA LYS A 111 -22.32 -14.72 18.37
C LYS A 111 -22.61 -16.18 18.76
N GLU A 112 -23.25 -16.94 17.86
CA GLU A 112 -23.71 -18.31 18.06
C GLU A 112 -22.99 -19.35 17.20
N ALA A 113 -21.81 -19.04 16.64
CA ALA A 113 -21.05 -20.07 15.93
C ALA A 113 -20.76 -21.25 16.89
N PRO A 114 -21.11 -22.49 16.51
CA PRO A 114 -20.98 -23.64 17.41
C PRO A 114 -19.54 -23.76 17.88
N LYS A 115 -19.35 -24.18 19.14
CA LYS A 115 -18.07 -24.34 19.89
C LYS A 115 -16.99 -25.21 19.21
N LYS A 116 -17.09 -25.51 17.92
CA LYS A 116 -15.96 -25.96 17.10
C LYS A 116 -15.12 -24.72 16.80
N LYS A 117 -14.01 -24.55 17.53
CA LYS A 117 -12.97 -23.55 17.26
C LYS A 117 -12.74 -23.48 15.74
N ALA A 118 -13.24 -22.43 15.09
CA ALA A 118 -12.85 -22.16 13.72
C ALA A 118 -11.32 -22.14 13.72
N LYS A 119 -10.71 -22.94 12.84
CA LYS A 119 -9.26 -23.20 12.82
C LYS A 119 -8.45 -21.89 12.76
N HIS A 120 -9.06 -20.83 12.26
CA HIS A 120 -8.53 -19.46 12.29
C HIS A 120 -9.64 -18.47 12.71
N PRO A 121 -9.35 -17.48 13.58
CA PRO A 121 -10.32 -16.47 14.01
C PRO A 121 -10.67 -15.50 12.87
N SER A 122 -11.85 -14.87 12.95
CA SER A 122 -12.24 -13.78 12.04
C SER A 122 -11.22 -12.63 12.11
N LEU A 123 -10.96 -12.02 10.96
CA LEU A 123 -10.14 -10.82 10.75
C LEU A 123 -10.99 -9.63 10.28
N TYR A 124 -12.31 -9.75 10.34
CA TYR A 124 -13.24 -8.69 10.03
C TYR A 124 -13.02 -7.48 10.95
N VAL A 125 -13.04 -6.28 10.36
CA VAL A 125 -12.94 -5.01 11.06
C VAL A 125 -14.16 -4.17 10.70
N ALA A 126 -15.03 -3.90 11.67
CA ALA A 126 -16.27 -3.14 11.43
C ALA A 126 -16.01 -1.73 10.89
N ALA A 127 -14.94 -1.08 11.35
CA ALA A 127 -14.51 0.23 10.87
C ALA A 127 -13.86 0.21 9.47
N ASP A 128 -13.56 -0.97 8.93
CA ASP A 128 -12.96 -1.16 7.61
C ASP A 128 -13.54 -2.42 6.94
N PRO A 129 -14.84 -2.40 6.58
CA PRO A 129 -15.57 -3.59 6.13
C PRO A 129 -15.10 -4.14 4.78
N TYR A 130 -14.21 -3.42 4.07
CA TYR A 130 -13.61 -3.82 2.80
C TYR A 130 -12.15 -4.25 2.95
N ARG A 131 -11.66 -4.38 4.18
CA ARG A 131 -10.36 -5.01 4.44
C ARG A 131 -10.36 -6.39 3.82
N SER A 132 -9.34 -6.68 3.03
CA SER A 132 -9.21 -7.93 2.29
C SER A 132 -7.98 -8.71 2.74
N PRO A 133 -7.86 -9.99 2.37
CA PRO A 133 -6.61 -10.74 2.53
C PRO A 133 -5.39 -9.98 2.03
N TYR A 134 -5.52 -9.31 0.87
CA TYR A 134 -4.49 -8.49 0.26
C TYR A 134 -4.08 -7.32 1.15
N SER A 135 -5.02 -6.46 1.54
CA SER A 135 -4.67 -5.28 2.34
C SER A 135 -4.08 -5.68 3.70
N TYR A 136 -4.62 -6.73 4.32
CA TYR A 136 -4.07 -7.29 5.56
C TYR A 136 -2.63 -7.79 5.41
N TYR A 137 -2.33 -8.49 4.30
CA TYR A 137 -1.01 -9.05 4.07
C TYR A 137 0.05 -7.93 3.94
N ILE A 138 -0.22 -6.91 3.13
CA ILE A 138 0.69 -5.77 2.95
C ILE A 138 0.89 -5.03 4.27
N GLU A 139 -0.19 -4.76 5.01
CA GLU A 139 -0.13 -4.12 6.32
C GLU A 139 0.75 -4.90 7.29
N ARG A 140 0.54 -6.22 7.38
CA ARG A 140 1.34 -7.10 8.22
C ARG A 140 2.82 -7.13 7.82
N VAL A 141 3.13 -7.17 6.52
CA VAL A 141 4.52 -7.17 6.04
C VAL A 141 5.22 -5.87 6.43
N GLU A 142 4.57 -4.72 6.23
CA GLU A 142 5.15 -3.43 6.62
C GLU A 142 5.33 -3.35 8.14
N GLU A 143 4.35 -3.76 8.94
CA GLU A 143 4.49 -3.83 10.41
C GLU A 143 5.68 -4.68 10.87
N GLN A 144 5.96 -5.79 10.18
CA GLN A 144 7.14 -6.60 10.46
C GLN A 144 8.44 -5.88 10.13
N PHE A 145 8.51 -5.17 8.99
CA PHE A 145 9.65 -4.33 8.64
C PHE A 145 9.88 -3.24 9.70
N GLN A 146 8.82 -2.59 10.15
CA GLN A 146 8.88 -1.57 11.21
C GLN A 146 9.42 -2.17 12.52
N SER A 147 8.90 -3.32 12.92
CA SER A 147 9.37 -4.01 14.12
C SER A 147 10.84 -4.45 14.02
N TYR A 148 11.28 -4.85 12.84
CA TYR A 148 12.68 -5.20 12.59
C TYR A 148 13.60 -3.96 12.67
N ARG A 149 13.18 -2.83 12.07
CA ARG A 149 13.88 -1.54 12.17
C ARG A 149 14.00 -1.07 13.62
N ALA A 150 12.93 -1.20 14.41
CA ALA A 150 12.91 -0.80 15.81
C ALA A 150 13.94 -1.58 16.66
N ARG A 151 14.07 -2.88 16.40
CA ARG A 151 14.98 -3.80 17.11
C ARG A 151 16.41 -3.83 16.54
N GLY A 152 16.61 -3.23 15.37
CA GLY A 152 17.90 -3.15 14.71
C GLY A 152 18.89 -2.34 15.53
N GLY A 153 19.88 -3.00 16.13
CA GLY A 153 20.95 -2.32 16.86
C GLY A 153 21.85 -1.47 15.94
N ARG A 154 22.76 -0.69 16.54
CA ARG A 154 23.69 0.22 15.83
C ARG A 154 24.45 -0.45 14.68
N LYS A 155 24.80 -1.73 14.82
CA LYS A 155 25.50 -2.53 13.79
C LYS A 155 24.76 -2.64 12.45
N HIS A 156 23.44 -2.49 12.43
CA HIS A 156 22.63 -2.57 11.21
C HIS A 156 22.00 -1.23 10.82
N ALA A 157 22.28 -0.14 11.54
CA ALA A 157 21.62 1.15 11.34
C ALA A 157 21.77 1.69 9.91
N ALA A 158 22.98 1.63 9.34
CA ALA A 158 23.24 2.09 7.97
C ALA A 158 22.48 1.28 6.91
N ILE A 159 22.48 -0.05 7.03
CA ILE A 159 21.76 -0.95 6.11
C ILE A 159 20.25 -0.77 6.24
N LEU A 160 19.75 -0.64 7.48
CA LEU A 160 18.33 -0.41 7.75
C LEU A 160 17.86 0.93 7.20
N LYS A 161 18.67 1.99 7.35
CA LYS A 161 18.39 3.30 6.77
C LYS A 161 18.34 3.21 5.26
N LYS A 162 19.38 2.63 4.63
CA LYS A 162 19.44 2.44 3.17
C LYS A 162 18.20 1.68 2.66
N ASN A 163 17.84 0.58 3.29
CA ASN A 163 16.68 -0.22 2.89
C ASN A 163 15.35 0.52 3.14
N ASN A 164 15.26 1.36 4.17
CA ASN A 164 14.08 2.18 4.41
C ASN A 164 13.94 3.30 3.38
N ASP A 165 15.04 3.97 3.02
CA ASP A 165 15.05 5.00 1.99
C ASP A 165 14.62 4.39 0.64
N LEU A 166 15.20 3.25 0.25
CA LEU A 166 14.79 2.50 -0.94
C LEU A 166 13.32 2.08 -0.90
N GLY A 167 12.86 1.52 0.22
CA GLY A 167 11.46 1.11 0.37
C GLY A 167 10.49 2.29 0.30
N ARG A 168 10.87 3.45 0.85
CA ARG A 168 10.09 4.69 0.75
C ARG A 168 10.00 5.17 -0.69
N GLU A 169 11.10 5.18 -1.42
CA GLU A 169 11.10 5.59 -2.84
C GLU A 169 10.23 4.67 -3.70
N ILE A 170 10.25 3.35 -3.47
CA ILE A 170 9.33 2.40 -4.12
C ILE A 170 7.88 2.72 -3.76
N LEU A 171 7.58 2.95 -2.48
CA LEU A 171 6.22 3.28 -2.02
C LEU A 171 5.71 4.60 -2.64
N GLU A 172 6.57 5.61 -2.79
CA GLU A 172 6.24 6.88 -3.45
C GLU A 172 5.91 6.68 -4.93
N CYS A 173 6.68 5.86 -5.63
CA CYS A 173 6.39 5.48 -7.02
C CYS A 173 5.04 4.74 -7.12
N ILE A 174 4.79 3.74 -6.27
CA ILE A 174 3.53 2.97 -6.28
C ILE A 174 2.33 3.89 -5.98
N VAL A 175 2.41 4.77 -4.99
CA VAL A 175 1.33 5.72 -4.67
C VAL A 175 1.06 6.67 -5.84
N THR A 176 2.10 7.06 -6.58
CA THR A 176 1.97 7.92 -7.76
C THR A 176 1.31 7.16 -8.92
N LEU A 177 1.82 5.98 -9.29
CA LEU A 177 1.22 5.11 -10.31
C LEU A 177 -0.24 4.79 -10.00
N ARG A 178 -0.60 4.58 -8.73
CA ARG A 178 -1.99 4.38 -8.29
C ARG A 178 -2.87 5.59 -8.51
N ARG A 179 -2.35 6.79 -8.26
CA ARG A 179 -3.09 8.03 -8.51
C ARG A 179 -3.39 8.17 -10.01
N GLU A 180 -2.44 7.84 -10.85
CA GLU A 180 -2.58 7.86 -12.32
C GLU A 180 -3.57 6.77 -12.81
N ASP A 181 -3.52 5.58 -12.22
CA ASP A 181 -4.47 4.49 -12.47
C ASP A 181 -5.91 4.85 -12.07
N VAL A 182 -6.10 5.53 -10.93
CA VAL A 182 -7.41 6.07 -10.52
C VAL A 182 -7.94 7.07 -11.56
N MET A 183 -7.07 7.86 -12.21
CA MET A 183 -7.52 8.76 -13.27
C MET A 183 -7.98 8.00 -14.52
N LYS A 184 -7.31 6.90 -14.89
CA LYS A 184 -7.77 6.03 -15.99
C LYS A 184 -9.13 5.44 -15.69
N GLN A 185 -9.30 4.89 -14.48
CA GLN A 185 -10.58 4.35 -14.02
C GLN A 185 -11.68 5.40 -13.99
N LEU A 186 -11.40 6.58 -13.45
CA LEU A 186 -12.36 7.67 -13.43
C LEU A 186 -12.75 8.11 -14.85
N TYR A 187 -11.81 8.17 -15.79
CA TYR A 187 -12.10 8.50 -17.19
C TYR A 187 -13.04 7.47 -17.82
N THR A 188 -12.82 6.17 -17.59
CA THR A 188 -13.73 5.11 -18.04
C THR A 188 -15.11 5.24 -17.40
N GLN A 189 -15.17 5.46 -16.09
CA GLN A 189 -16.41 5.56 -15.32
C GLN A 189 -17.20 6.86 -15.60
N MET A 190 -16.56 7.93 -16.07
CA MET A 190 -17.26 9.11 -16.58
C MET A 190 -17.99 8.80 -17.90
N GLN A 191 -17.49 7.84 -18.67
CA GLN A 191 -18.10 7.38 -19.92
C GLN A 191 -19.14 6.29 -19.64
N ASP A 192 -19.57 5.62 -20.71
CA ASP A 192 -20.29 4.35 -20.60
C ASP A 192 -19.26 3.24 -20.34
N ASP A 193 -19.23 2.73 -19.09
CA ASP A 193 -18.43 1.56 -18.75
C ASP A 193 -19.20 0.30 -19.18
N LEU A 194 -18.83 -0.26 -20.34
CA LEU A 194 -19.53 -1.36 -21.00
C LEU A 194 -19.44 -2.70 -20.25
N ASP A 195 -18.56 -2.81 -19.24
CA ASP A 195 -18.29 -4.06 -18.52
C ASP A 195 -19.11 -4.21 -17.20
N ASP A 196 -19.98 -3.25 -16.86
CA ASP A 196 -20.88 -3.33 -15.69
C ASP A 196 -22.36 -3.20 -16.09
N ASP A 197 -22.98 -4.35 -16.42
CA ASP A 197 -24.41 -4.48 -16.76
C ASP A 197 -25.36 -3.93 -15.68
N LEU A 198 -24.90 -3.76 -14.44
CA LEU A 198 -25.72 -3.25 -13.33
C LEU A 198 -25.59 -1.73 -13.16
N ARG A 199 -24.48 -1.11 -13.61
CA ARG A 199 -24.21 0.34 -13.52
C ARG A 199 -23.22 0.82 -14.60
N ARG A 200 -23.73 1.04 -15.81
CA ARG A 200 -23.07 1.88 -16.83
C ARG A 200 -22.73 3.23 -16.22
N GLY A 201 -21.46 3.65 -16.27
CA GLY A 201 -20.84 4.83 -15.62
C GLY A 201 -21.67 6.12 -15.49
N LEU A 202 -21.15 7.28 -15.90
CA LEU A 202 -21.94 8.52 -15.93
C LEU A 202 -22.56 8.78 -17.30
N GLU A 203 -22.15 8.04 -18.34
CA GLU A 203 -22.62 8.23 -19.73
C GLU A 203 -22.43 9.68 -20.21
N ILE A 204 -21.34 10.32 -19.75
CA ILE A 204 -20.95 11.65 -20.22
C ILE A 204 -20.34 11.47 -21.62
N PRO A 205 -20.89 12.13 -22.65
CA PRO A 205 -20.32 12.10 -23.99
C PRO A 205 -18.86 12.54 -23.99
N LYS A 206 -18.00 11.85 -24.77
CA LYS A 206 -16.55 12.12 -24.82
C LYS A 206 -16.20 13.58 -25.10
N ASN A 207 -17.02 14.28 -25.90
CA ASN A 207 -16.83 15.69 -26.23
C ASN A 207 -17.07 16.65 -25.05
N LEU A 208 -17.77 16.21 -23.99
CA LEU A 208 -17.95 17.00 -22.76
C LEU A 208 -16.86 16.72 -21.71
N ILE A 209 -16.10 15.64 -21.88
CA ILE A 209 -15.02 15.27 -20.98
C ILE A 209 -13.76 16.06 -21.32
N VAL A 210 -13.36 16.93 -20.40
CA VAL A 210 -12.14 17.73 -20.53
C VAL A 210 -10.97 16.93 -19.95
N ALA A 211 -10.10 16.45 -20.84
CA ALA A 211 -8.92 15.70 -20.47
C ALA A 211 -7.75 16.00 -21.40
N ARG A 212 -6.52 15.97 -20.87
CA ARG A 212 -5.31 15.78 -21.70
C ARG A 212 -5.02 14.30 -21.77
N LEU A 213 -5.16 13.73 -22.96
CA LEU A 213 -4.88 12.32 -23.21
C LEU A 213 -3.38 12.12 -23.43
N GLY A 214 -2.86 10.97 -22.97
CA GLY A 214 -1.45 10.62 -23.15
C GLY A 214 -0.48 11.47 -22.33
N GLU A 215 -0.92 12.03 -21.20
CA GLU A 215 -0.01 12.71 -20.26
C GLU A 215 1.05 11.68 -19.82
N PRO A 216 2.36 11.98 -19.93
CA PRO A 216 3.40 11.10 -19.44
C PRO A 216 3.23 10.81 -17.95
N SER A 217 3.51 9.56 -17.53
CA SER A 217 3.57 9.23 -16.10
C SER A 217 4.62 10.09 -15.39
N LEU A 218 4.33 10.44 -14.15
CA LEU A 218 5.29 11.09 -13.25
C LEU A 218 6.36 10.10 -12.76
N VAL A 219 6.15 8.80 -12.96
CA VAL A 219 7.13 7.76 -12.69
C VAL A 219 7.80 7.38 -14.02
N PRO A 220 9.14 7.49 -14.14
CA PRO A 220 9.87 7.06 -15.33
C PRO A 220 9.51 5.63 -15.76
N GLY A 221 9.26 5.41 -17.04
CA GLY A 221 8.80 4.13 -17.58
C GLY A 221 7.30 3.86 -17.42
N GLY A 222 6.61 4.60 -16.54
CA GLY A 222 5.19 4.42 -16.28
C GLY A 222 4.31 4.73 -17.50
N LYS A 223 3.20 3.97 -17.60
CA LYS A 223 2.23 4.10 -18.69
C LYS A 223 1.55 5.48 -18.69
N PRO A 224 1.40 6.14 -19.86
CA PRO A 224 0.65 7.39 -19.98
C PRO A 224 -0.77 7.28 -19.41
N TYR A 225 -1.33 8.40 -18.97
CA TYR A 225 -2.66 8.45 -18.36
C TYR A 225 -3.47 9.67 -18.81
N PRO A 226 -4.81 9.64 -18.71
CA PRO A 226 -5.62 10.82 -18.98
C PRO A 226 -5.57 11.76 -17.77
N LYS A 227 -5.15 13.00 -17.98
CA LYS A 227 -5.23 14.04 -16.96
C LYS A 227 -6.58 14.74 -17.05
N LEU A 228 -7.46 14.42 -16.10
CA LEU A 228 -8.85 14.87 -16.06
C LEU A 228 -8.99 16.23 -15.37
N TYR A 229 -9.78 17.12 -15.97
CA TYR A 229 -10.23 18.37 -15.35
C TYR A 229 -11.62 18.14 -14.77
N ILE A 230 -11.68 17.52 -13.59
CA ILE A 230 -12.91 17.01 -12.98
C ILE A 230 -13.98 18.10 -12.89
N ASP A 231 -13.67 19.23 -12.28
CA ASP A 231 -14.66 20.28 -12.03
C ASP A 231 -15.25 20.82 -13.35
N GLN A 232 -14.40 21.03 -14.37
CA GLN A 232 -14.84 21.49 -15.70
C GLN A 232 -15.66 20.43 -16.45
N THR A 233 -15.24 19.16 -16.41
CA THR A 233 -16.01 18.06 -17.01
C THR A 233 -17.41 17.96 -16.40
N MET A 234 -17.52 18.08 -15.07
CA MET A 234 -18.80 17.96 -14.39
C MET A 234 -19.70 19.18 -14.65
N ASP A 235 -19.13 20.38 -14.73
CA ASP A 235 -19.87 21.58 -15.14
C ASP A 235 -20.39 21.48 -16.58
N ASN A 236 -19.53 21.07 -17.53
CA ASN A 236 -19.94 20.83 -18.92
C ASN A 236 -21.08 19.80 -19.02
N ALA A 237 -20.97 18.69 -18.29
CA ALA A 237 -21.97 17.63 -18.27
C ALA A 237 -23.30 18.08 -17.66
N TRP A 238 -23.26 18.96 -16.66
CA TRP A 238 -24.46 19.51 -16.01
C TRP A 238 -25.14 20.59 -16.86
N ASN A 239 -24.36 21.35 -17.64
CA ASN A 239 -24.87 22.40 -18.51
C ASN A 239 -25.41 21.85 -19.85
N ASP A 240 -25.05 20.63 -20.24
CA ASP A 240 -25.69 19.92 -21.35
C ASP A 240 -27.02 19.30 -20.93
N ALA A 241 -28.14 19.75 -21.52
CA ALA A 241 -29.49 19.37 -21.09
C ALA A 241 -29.74 17.86 -21.13
N ALA A 242 -29.32 17.18 -22.20
CA ALA A 242 -29.53 15.74 -22.37
C ALA A 242 -28.67 14.91 -21.39
N THR A 243 -27.43 15.34 -21.15
CA THR A 243 -26.56 14.69 -20.17
C THR A 243 -27.05 14.94 -18.75
N ARG A 244 -27.49 16.17 -18.42
CA ARG A 244 -28.09 16.49 -17.13
C ARG A 244 -29.28 15.59 -16.82
N GLU A 245 -30.21 15.41 -17.75
CA GLU A 245 -31.38 14.53 -17.56
C GLU A 245 -30.97 13.09 -17.19
N ARG A 246 -29.94 12.54 -17.86
CA ARG A 246 -29.39 11.21 -17.52
C ARG A 246 -28.75 11.18 -16.13
N LEU A 247 -28.02 12.24 -15.75
CA LEU A 247 -27.39 12.34 -14.43
C LEU A 247 -28.43 12.51 -13.31
N GLU A 248 -29.49 13.26 -13.56
CA GLU A 248 -30.64 13.39 -12.64
C GLU A 248 -31.37 12.05 -12.46
N ALA A 249 -31.56 11.28 -13.55
CA ALA A 249 -32.10 9.93 -13.48
C ALA A 249 -31.21 8.97 -12.65
N LYS A 250 -29.90 9.23 -12.61
CA LYS A 250 -28.92 8.55 -11.76
C LYS A 250 -28.88 9.08 -10.31
N GLY A 251 -29.69 10.10 -9.99
CA GLY A 251 -29.89 10.64 -8.66
C GLY A 251 -29.00 11.84 -8.29
N PHE A 252 -28.21 12.36 -9.22
CA PHE A 252 -27.39 13.54 -9.00
C PHE A 252 -28.24 14.82 -9.04
N LYS A 253 -27.96 15.78 -8.15
CA LYS A 253 -28.75 17.02 -7.99
C LYS A 253 -27.96 18.30 -8.23
N SER A 254 -26.65 18.21 -8.34
CA SER A 254 -25.78 19.37 -8.57
C SER A 254 -24.41 18.96 -9.14
N VAL A 255 -23.71 19.94 -9.71
CA VAL A 255 -22.29 19.83 -10.09
C VAL A 255 -21.44 19.39 -8.89
N ASP A 256 -21.67 19.96 -7.71
CA ASP A 256 -20.92 19.62 -6.50
C ASP A 256 -21.01 18.14 -6.15
N GLN A 257 -22.18 17.51 -6.31
CA GLN A 257 -22.33 16.07 -6.06
C GLN A 257 -21.55 15.21 -7.06
N LEU A 258 -21.48 15.64 -8.33
CA LEU A 258 -20.71 14.96 -9.36
C LEU A 258 -19.20 15.08 -9.12
N VAL A 259 -18.76 16.28 -8.73
CA VAL A 259 -17.38 16.55 -8.33
C VAL A 259 -16.99 15.71 -7.11
N ASP A 260 -17.86 15.65 -6.09
CA ASP A 260 -17.65 14.81 -4.92
C ASP A 260 -17.60 13.33 -5.31
N TRP A 261 -18.46 12.87 -6.22
CA TRP A 261 -18.45 11.51 -6.74
C TRP A 261 -17.11 11.14 -7.36
N ALA A 262 -16.56 12.01 -8.20
CA ALA A 262 -15.27 11.79 -8.81
C ALA A 262 -14.12 11.80 -7.79
N LYS A 263 -14.13 12.75 -6.84
CA LYS A 263 -13.07 12.89 -5.81
C LYS A 263 -13.11 11.78 -4.76
N LYS A 264 -14.28 11.18 -4.53
CA LYS A 264 -14.51 10.13 -3.51
C LYS A 264 -14.75 8.74 -4.13
N LEU A 265 -14.36 8.53 -5.39
CA LEU A 265 -14.56 7.29 -6.14
C LEU A 265 -14.22 6.05 -5.30
N GLY A 266 -15.21 5.18 -5.07
CA GLY A 266 -15.05 3.93 -4.34
C GLY A 266 -14.93 4.05 -2.83
N ASN A 267 -15.07 5.24 -2.23
CA ASN A 267 -15.04 5.41 -0.78
C ASN A 267 -16.34 4.90 -0.13
N PRO A 268 -16.31 3.80 0.65
CA PRO A 268 -17.52 3.21 1.21
C PRO A 268 -18.22 4.05 2.27
N ALA A 269 -17.54 5.04 2.87
CA ALA A 269 -18.15 5.95 3.83
C ALA A 269 -19.06 7.00 3.15
N GLU A 270 -18.93 7.15 1.83
CA GLU A 270 -19.64 8.14 1.04
C GLU A 270 -20.75 7.43 0.27
N THR A 271 -21.99 7.62 0.71
CA THR A 271 -23.19 7.21 -0.02
C THR A 271 -23.59 8.33 -0.97
N LEU A 272 -22.83 8.50 -2.04
CA LEU A 272 -23.24 9.31 -3.19
C LEU A 272 -24.32 8.54 -3.96
N PRO A 273 -25.17 9.19 -4.81
CA PRO A 273 -26.47 8.64 -5.17
C PRO A 273 -26.42 7.26 -5.84
N GLN A 274 -25.26 6.86 -6.35
CA GLN A 274 -24.96 5.49 -6.74
C GLN A 274 -24.06 4.77 -5.74
N ARG A 275 -24.39 3.50 -5.44
CA ARG A 275 -23.47 2.63 -4.70
C ARG A 275 -22.24 2.35 -5.56
N TRP A 276 -21.10 2.17 -4.90
CA TRP A 276 -19.86 1.79 -5.56
C TRP A 276 -19.89 0.35 -6.07
N THR A 277 -19.22 0.09 -7.20
CA THR A 277 -19.00 -1.26 -7.70
C THR A 277 -17.96 -1.96 -6.83
N LYS A 278 -17.89 -3.30 -6.89
CA LYS A 278 -16.82 -4.06 -6.22
C LYS A 278 -15.43 -3.62 -6.70
N SER A 279 -15.31 -3.25 -7.97
CA SER A 279 -14.06 -2.73 -8.53
C SER A 279 -13.66 -1.41 -7.88
N ASN A 280 -14.57 -0.41 -7.83
CA ASN A 280 -14.25 0.88 -7.20
C ASN A 280 -13.83 0.71 -5.73
N LEU A 281 -14.54 -0.12 -4.98
CA LEU A 281 -14.24 -0.42 -3.57
C LEU A 281 -12.85 -1.05 -3.40
N SER A 282 -12.50 -1.98 -4.30
CA SER A 282 -11.19 -2.64 -4.31
C SER A 282 -10.06 -1.66 -4.61
N HIS A 283 -10.21 -0.82 -5.65
CA HIS A 283 -9.23 0.22 -6.00
C HIS A 283 -9.04 1.23 -4.87
N PHE A 284 -10.14 1.71 -4.28
CA PHE A 284 -10.09 2.64 -3.15
C PHE A 284 -9.33 2.03 -1.95
N ARG A 285 -9.65 0.79 -1.56
CA ARG A 285 -8.98 0.14 -0.44
C ARG A 285 -7.50 -0.14 -0.72
N ALA A 286 -7.15 -0.53 -1.94
CA ALA A 286 -5.75 -0.69 -2.35
C ALA A 286 -4.97 0.63 -2.22
N ALA A 287 -5.51 1.73 -2.77
CA ALA A 287 -4.90 3.06 -2.65
C ALA A 287 -4.72 3.49 -1.17
N LYS A 288 -5.73 3.22 -0.32
CA LYS A 288 -5.66 3.46 1.13
C LYS A 288 -4.53 2.66 1.79
N THR A 289 -4.37 1.39 1.43
CA THR A 289 -3.31 0.50 1.95
C THR A 289 -1.91 1.04 1.66
N TRP A 290 -1.67 1.44 0.41
CA TRP A 290 -0.35 1.94 0.00
C TRP A 290 -0.01 3.30 0.59
N ARG A 291 -1.00 4.20 0.69
CA ARG A 291 -0.84 5.48 1.40
C ARG A 291 -0.52 5.27 2.88
N TRP A 292 -1.18 4.31 3.53
CA TRP A 292 -0.86 3.92 4.90
C TRP A 292 0.58 3.40 5.02
N ALA A 293 1.03 2.54 4.11
CA ALA A 293 2.38 1.98 4.15
C ALA A 293 3.45 3.08 3.97
N LEU A 294 3.22 4.01 3.03
CA LEU A 294 4.07 5.19 2.85
C LEU A 294 4.10 6.10 4.09
N ALA A 295 2.95 6.33 4.73
CA ALA A 295 2.91 7.09 5.98
C ALA A 295 3.70 6.40 7.10
N LYS A 296 3.60 5.06 7.21
CA LYS A 296 4.34 4.27 8.19
C LYS A 296 5.85 4.29 7.94
N SER A 297 6.30 4.17 6.69
CA SER A 297 7.73 4.25 6.36
C SER A 297 8.34 5.61 6.76
N ARG A 298 7.56 6.70 6.65
CA ARG A 298 7.95 8.05 7.09
C ARG A 298 8.00 8.18 8.63
N SER A 299 6.99 7.67 9.34
CA SER A 299 6.91 7.77 10.82
C SER A 299 8.09 7.12 11.57
N SER A 300 8.78 6.18 10.93
CA SER A 300 9.96 5.50 11.50
C SER A 300 11.21 6.39 11.64
N VAL A 301 11.23 7.57 11.00
CA VAL A 301 12.34 8.52 11.04
C VAL A 301 12.13 9.60 12.10
N ASP A 302 10.89 10.04 12.32
CA ASP A 302 10.59 11.18 13.20
C ASP A 302 10.36 10.79 14.68
N GLU A 303 9.79 9.62 14.97
CA GLU A 303 9.62 9.16 16.37
C GLU A 303 10.97 8.96 17.08
N LYS A 304 12.08 8.72 16.34
CA LYS A 304 13.42 8.63 16.92
C LYS A 304 14.20 9.93 16.96
N ARG A 305 13.80 10.99 16.24
CA ARG A 305 14.37 12.33 16.49
C ARG A 305 13.91 12.86 17.85
N HIS A 306 12.63 12.73 18.17
CA HIS A 306 12.12 13.11 19.49
C HIS A 306 12.64 12.22 20.63
N LEU A 307 12.82 10.91 20.42
CA LEU A 307 13.41 10.04 21.45
C LEU A 307 14.95 10.12 21.54
N GLY A 308 15.63 10.63 20.50
CA GLY A 308 17.08 10.83 20.47
C GLY A 308 17.50 12.13 21.16
N ASP A 309 16.76 13.21 20.91
CA ASP A 309 17.02 14.52 21.49
C ASP A 309 16.65 14.55 22.99
N ASP A 310 15.59 13.85 23.41
CA ASP A 310 15.20 13.72 24.83
C ASP A 310 16.18 12.88 25.67
N LEU A 311 16.98 12.01 25.03
CA LEU A 311 18.01 11.21 25.71
C LEU A 311 19.35 11.93 25.81
N GLU A 312 19.71 12.80 24.86
CA GLU A 312 20.89 13.65 24.98
C GLU A 312 20.67 14.81 25.97
N GLU A 313 19.47 15.39 26.03
CA GLU A 313 19.15 16.44 27.01
C GLU A 313 19.11 15.88 28.46
N ARG A 314 18.75 14.60 28.63
CA ARG A 314 18.85 13.89 29.93
C ARG A 314 20.25 13.38 30.26
N ALA A 315 21.11 13.13 29.27
CA ALA A 315 22.47 12.64 29.49
C ALA A 315 23.48 13.78 29.77
N PHE A 316 23.21 15.01 29.34
CA PHE A 316 24.10 16.17 29.55
C PHE A 316 23.51 17.31 30.39
N GLY A 317 22.29 17.17 30.93
CA GLY A 317 21.59 18.19 31.72
C GLY A 317 21.84 18.21 33.24
N HIS A 318 22.95 17.66 33.75
CA HIS A 318 23.29 17.75 35.18
C HIS A 318 24.57 18.54 35.45
N VAL A 319 24.46 19.87 35.35
CA VAL A 319 25.21 20.79 36.21
C VAL A 319 24.24 21.83 36.81
N ARG A 320 23.81 21.52 38.04
CA ARG A 320 23.37 22.40 39.14
C ARG A 320 22.46 23.61 38.80
N ARG A 321 21.14 23.43 38.95
CA ARG A 321 20.26 24.51 39.45
C ARG A 321 20.47 24.66 40.96
N GLY A 322 20.83 25.87 41.37
CA GLY A 322 21.03 26.25 42.77
C GLY A 322 19.77 26.08 43.61
N ARG A 323 19.96 25.62 44.86
CA ARG A 323 18.99 25.80 45.93
C ARG A 323 19.45 26.96 46.81
N ASN A 324 18.62 28.00 46.83
CA ASN A 324 18.67 29.08 47.81
C ASN A 324 18.42 28.54 49.22
N TYR A 325 19.33 28.83 50.15
CA TYR A 325 19.04 28.94 51.57
C TYR A 325 19.92 30.05 52.19
N GLY A 326 19.27 31.08 52.75
CA GLY A 326 19.66 31.73 54.01
C GLY A 326 20.89 32.65 54.08
N ILE A 327 20.66 33.96 53.91
CA ILE A 327 21.06 35.09 54.78
C ILE A 327 22.50 35.10 55.36
N ARG A 328 23.34 36.07 54.93
CA ARG A 328 23.92 37.16 55.77
C ARG A 328 24.77 38.15 54.95
N ALA A 329 24.63 39.42 55.31
CA ALA A 329 25.18 40.61 54.66
C ALA A 329 26.70 40.81 54.84
N ARG A 330 27.35 41.54 53.89
CA ARG A 330 28.02 42.85 54.11
C ARG A 330 28.90 43.29 52.92
N ARG A 331 28.66 44.55 52.50
CA ARG A 331 29.57 45.62 52.00
C ARG A 331 30.37 45.45 50.68
N ALA A 332 30.20 46.49 49.84
CA ALA A 332 30.99 46.96 48.68
C ALA A 332 32.46 47.31 49.06
N PRO A 333 33.38 47.79 48.16
CA PRO A 333 33.16 48.39 46.83
C PRO A 333 34.22 48.10 45.70
N CYS A 334 33.91 48.66 44.52
CA CYS A 334 34.72 49.11 43.37
C CYS A 334 36.23 48.84 43.33
N VAL A 335 36.78 48.43 42.16
CA VAL A 335 37.84 49.18 41.43
C VAL A 335 37.82 48.85 39.92
N SER A 336 37.89 49.91 39.12
CA SER A 336 38.25 49.98 37.69
C SER A 336 39.72 49.60 37.45
N ALA A 337 40.07 49.07 36.28
CA ALA A 337 41.13 49.64 35.43
C ALA A 337 41.47 48.72 34.25
N CYS A 338 41.39 49.30 33.06
CA CYS A 338 42.18 48.91 31.90
C CYS A 338 43.68 48.96 32.22
N ALA A 339 44.44 48.06 31.59
CA ALA A 339 45.73 48.35 30.98
C ALA A 339 45.95 47.33 29.85
#